data_AF-A0A8J6R2N6-F1
#
_entry.id   AF-A0A8J6R2N6-F1
#
_cell.length_a   1.000
_cell.length_b   1.000
_cell.length_c   1.000
_cell.angle_alpha   90.00
_cell.angle_beta   90.00
_cell.angle_gamma   90.00
#
_symmetry.space_group_name_H-M   'P 1'
#
loop_
_entity.id
_entity.type
_entity.pdbx_description
1 polymer ?
#
loop_
_entity_poly.entity_id
_entity_poly.type
_entity_poly.pdbx_seq_one_letter_code
_entity_poly.pdbx_strand_id
1 'polypeptide(L)' 'MSFTKLDYCQYLISSPINYPVTNLADHLDGISHDRINRYLRGEKLTPRLLWDNVQPL' A
#
# COMPACT_ATOMS: atom_id res chain seq x y z
N MET A 1 14.74 -4.25 -4.28
CA MET A 1 13.78 -3.13 -4.28
C MET A 1 13.26 -2.87 -2.87
N SER A 2 12.91 -1.63 -2.52
CA SER A 2 12.20 -1.31 -1.28
C SER A 2 10.70 -1.25 -1.57
N PHE A 3 9.88 -1.80 -0.68
CA PHE A 3 8.43 -1.61 -0.73
C PHE A 3 8.06 -0.15 -0.47
N THR A 4 7.06 0.36 -1.15
CA THR A 4 6.58 1.74 -1.06
C THR A 4 5.05 1.81 -0.97
N LYS A 5 4.53 2.97 -0.58
CA LYS A 5 3.09 3.29 -0.68
C LYS A 5 2.52 3.05 -2.07
N LEU A 6 3.29 3.38 -3.11
CA LEU A 6 2.82 3.28 -4.48
C LEU A 6 2.54 1.81 -4.86
N ASP A 7 3.40 0.89 -4.44
CA ASP A 7 3.20 -0.56 -4.63
C ASP A 7 1.89 -1.02 -3.97
N TYR A 8 1.63 -0.55 -2.75
CA TYR A 8 0.40 -0.86 -2.03
C TYR A 8 -0.84 -0.27 -2.71
N CYS A 9 -0.79 1.00 -3.13
CA CYS A 9 -1.90 1.65 -3.83
C CYS A 9 -2.22 0.95 -5.16
N GLN A 10 -1.19 0.59 -5.94
CA GLN A 10 -1.37 -0.14 -7.19
C GLN A 10 -2.03 -1.50 -6.95
N TYR A 11 -1.58 -2.23 -5.92
CA TYR A 11 -2.20 -3.49 -5.53
C TYR A 11 -3.67 -3.33 -5.14
N LEU A 12 -4.02 -2.29 -4.36
CA LEU A 12 -5.40 -2.02 -3.95
C LEU A 12 -6.31 -1.71 -5.14
N ILE A 13 -5.81 -0.97 -6.13
CA ILE A 13 -6.59 -0.60 -7.33
C ILE A 13 -6.75 -1.79 -8.28
N SER A 14 -5.75 -2.65 -8.38
CA SER A 14 -5.79 -3.83 -9.26
C SER A 14 -6.51 -5.03 -8.64
N SER A 15 -6.78 -5.00 -7.33
CA SER A 15 -7.45 -6.08 -6.62
C SER A 15 -8.97 -5.94 -6.70
N PRO A 16 -9.71 -6.97 -7.15
CA PRO A 16 -11.17 -6.92 -7.23
C PRO A 16 -11.86 -6.94 -5.86
N ILE A 17 -11.17 -7.44 -4.82
CA ILE A 17 -11.65 -7.51 -3.44
C ILE A 17 -10.51 -7.20 -2.46
N ASN A 18 -10.86 -6.98 -1.19
CA ASN A 18 -9.86 -6.75 -0.15
C ASN A 18 -9.20 -8.06 0.29
N TYR A 19 -7.96 -8.27 -0.14
CA TYR A 19 -7.13 -9.42 0.21
C TYR A 19 -6.24 -9.13 1.44
N PRO A 20 -5.82 -10.18 2.18
CA PRO A 20 -4.84 -10.02 3.24
C PRO A 20 -3.47 -9.64 2.68
N VAL A 21 -2.65 -8.95 3.48
CA VAL A 21 -1.29 -8.51 3.11
C VAL A 21 -0.36 -9.66 2.71
N THR A 22 -0.63 -10.88 3.19
CA THR A 22 0.08 -12.08 2.73
C THR A 22 -0.09 -12.33 1.24
N ASN A 23 -1.28 -12.10 0.68
CA ASN A 23 -1.50 -12.23 -0.75
C ASN A 23 -0.63 -11.26 -1.55
N LEU A 24 -0.48 -10.01 -1.11
CA LEU A 24 0.44 -9.06 -1.72
C LEU A 24 1.90 -9.53 -1.64
N ALA A 25 2.31 -10.08 -0.50
CA ALA A 25 3.67 -10.59 -0.33
C ALA A 25 3.98 -11.76 -1.30
N ASP A 26 2.99 -12.60 -1.60
CA ASP A 26 3.15 -13.71 -2.57
C ASP A 26 3.45 -13.22 -4.00
N HIS A 27 3.12 -11.95 -4.33
CA HIS A 27 3.38 -11.34 -5.63
C HIS A 27 4.67 -10.49 -5.67
N LEU A 28 5.37 -10.35 -4.54
CA LEU A 28 6.56 -9.48 -4.43
C LEU A 28 7.80 -10.31 -4.11
N ASP A 29 8.71 -10.41 -5.08
CA ASP A 29 9.95 -11.15 -4.92
C ASP A 29 10.82 -10.57 -3.79
N GLY A 30 11.05 -11.39 -2.76
CA GLY A 30 11.93 -11.06 -1.63
C GLY A 30 11.34 -10.06 -0.63
N ILE A 31 10.02 -9.80 -0.66
CA ILE A 31 9.35 -8.93 0.31
C ILE A 31 8.39 -9.75 1.18
N SER A 32 8.73 -9.92 2.46
CA SER A 32 7.85 -10.63 3.39
C SER A 32 6.63 -9.80 3.80
N HIS A 33 5.53 -10.47 4.13
CA HIS A 33 4.32 -9.83 4.65
C HIS A 33 4.60 -9.02 5.94
N ASP A 34 5.51 -9.48 6.79
CA ASP A 34 5.95 -8.74 7.98
C ASP A 34 6.63 -7.42 7.66
N ARG A 35 7.36 -7.36 6.54
CA ARG A 35 7.99 -6.13 6.08
C ARG A 35 6.93 -5.12 5.64
N ILE A 36 5.93 -5.59 4.88
CA ILE A 36 4.79 -4.77 4.44
C ILE A 36 3.99 -4.28 5.63
N ASN A 37 3.66 -5.16 6.57
CA ASN A 37 2.93 -4.79 7.79
C ASN A 37 3.67 -3.74 8.62
N ARG A 38 4.98 -3.89 8.81
CA ARG A 38 5.79 -2.88 9.51
C ARG A 38 5.80 -1.54 8.78
N TYR A 39 5.93 -1.57 7.46
CA TYR A 39 5.88 -0.35 6.64
C TYR A 39 4.52 0.36 6.78
N LEU A 40 3.42 -0.35 6.53
CA LEU A 40 2.07 0.21 6.58
C LEU A 40 1.69 0.74 7.97
N ARG A 41 2.16 0.10 9.06
CA ARG A 41 1.96 0.61 10.42
C ARG A 41 2.70 1.92 10.70
N GLY A 42 3.88 2.11 10.09
CA GLY A 42 4.64 3.35 10.21
C GLY A 42 4.09 4.48 9.35
N GLU A 43 3.37 4.15 8.28
CA GLU A 43 2.87 5.11 7.33
C GLU A 43 1.55 5.76 7.74
N LYS A 44 1.53 7.09 7.74
CA LYS A 44 0.32 7.88 8.03
C LYS A 44 -0.34 8.32 6.73
N LEU A 45 -1.22 7.47 6.20
CA LEU A 45 -2.09 7.78 5.06
C LEU A 45 -3.39 8.44 5.54
N THR A 46 -3.32 9.73 5.88
CA THR A 46 -4.50 10.46 6.38
C THR A 46 -5.41 10.88 5.23
N PRO A 47 -6.74 10.96 5.44
CA PRO A 47 -7.66 11.52 4.43
C PRO A 47 -7.27 12.93 3.96
N ARG A 48 -6.64 13.73 4.84
CA ARG A 48 -6.15 15.06 4.50
C ARG A 48 -5.09 15.04 3.42
N LEU A 49 -4.16 14.07 3.47
CA LEU A 49 -3.13 13.90 2.44
C LEU A 49 -3.77 13.67 1.06
N LEU A 50 -4.83 12.86 0.99
CA LEU A 50 -5.56 12.65 -0.26
C LEU A 50 -6.23 13.95 -0.73
N TRP A 51 -6.96 14.64 0.15
CA TRP A 51 -7.63 15.90 -0.17
C TRP A 51 -6.66 16.95 -0.73
N ASP A 52 -5.50 17.10 -0.10
CA ASP A 52 -4.49 18.07 -0.53
C ASP A 52 -3.99 17.81 -1.97
N ASN A 53 -4.06 16.55 -2.45
CA ASN A 53 -3.66 16.15 -3.81
C ASN A 53 -4.80 16.19 -4.86
N VAL A 54 -6.07 16.19 -4.44
CA VAL A 54 -7.22 16.10 -5.37
C VAL A 54 -8.15 17.31 -5.33
N GLN A 55 -7.91 18.25 -4.40
CA GLN A 55 -8.73 19.45 -4.30
C GLN A 55 -8.70 20.25 -5.63
N PRO A 56 -9.84 20.84 -6.04
CA PRO A 56 -9.87 21.73 -7.19
C PRO A 56 -8.91 22.92 -7.00
N LEU A 57 -8.33 23.39 -8.10
CA LEU A 57 -7.52 24.61 -8.15
C LEU A 57 -8.36 25.87 -7.87
#